data_AF-A0A072NJN8-F1
#
_entry.id   AF-A0A072NJN8-F1
#
_cell.length_a   1.000
_cell.length_b   1.000
_cell.length_c   1.000
_cell.angle_alpha   90.00
_cell.angle_beta   90.00
_cell.angle_gamma   90.00
#
_symmetry.space_group_name_H-M   'P 1'
#
loop_
_entity.id
_entity.type
_entity.pdbx_description
1 polymer ?
#
loop_
_entity_poly.entity_id
_entity_poly.type
_entity_poly.pdbx_seq_one_letter_code
_entity_poly.pdbx_strand_id
1 'polypeptide(L)'
;MISFESKLPLFAHNPTLSTARFPPGGFPCSPEVPTYYKHIDLTELAAAHARGHTDLELAELFGASLSTIKRRKEALHLGSNHVPNTTGVLGERLAAEHLAELGMAVHPMPPGSPYDLLVNGWRVDVKTSATPRKGGGRRYRYVLPEVRPSLYGQRRYAKDYEADADYLLLVVLRDGQLSTAYVVPVAERRASLTVHPESPFCPLAQFRSAWHLLSPARQAAV
;
A
#
# COMPACT_ATOMS: atom_id res chain seq x y z
N MET A 1 33.76 -3.03 47.27
CA MET A 1 34.21 -2.02 48.24
C MET A 1 34.10 -0.68 47.52
N ILE A 2 33.13 0.18 47.80
CA ILE A 2 33.07 1.03 48.99
C ILE A 2 31.59 1.24 49.37
N SER A 3 31.33 1.09 50.66
CA SER A 3 30.06 1.36 51.35
C SER A 3 29.80 2.85 51.50
N PHE A 4 28.53 3.27 51.50
CA PHE A 4 28.08 4.41 52.29
C PHE A 4 26.66 4.17 52.80
N GLU A 5 26.58 3.93 54.12
CA GLU A 5 25.38 4.01 54.94
C GLU A 5 24.93 5.49 55.06
N SER A 6 23.65 5.79 55.03
CA SER A 6 22.78 6.11 56.19
C SER A 6 21.95 7.33 55.76
N LYS A 7 20.68 7.57 56.09
CA LYS A 7 19.92 7.40 57.32
C LYS A 7 18.43 7.66 56.99
N LEU A 8 17.53 6.90 57.61
CA LEU A 8 16.09 7.18 57.72
C LEU A 8 15.82 8.40 58.64
N PRO A 9 14.63 9.02 58.57
CA PRO A 9 13.54 8.67 59.49
C PRO A 9 12.18 8.52 58.76
N LEU A 10 11.32 7.53 59.03
CA LEU A 10 10.43 7.26 60.18
C LEU A 10 9.28 8.27 60.39
N PHE A 11 8.07 7.69 60.39
CA PHE A 11 6.71 8.21 60.70
C PHE A 11 6.03 9.01 59.57
N ALA A 12 4.75 8.81 59.22
CA ALA A 12 3.63 8.34 60.02
C ALA A 12 2.56 7.60 59.21
N HIS A 13 1.87 6.68 59.89
CA HIS A 13 0.55 6.16 59.57
C HIS A 13 -0.47 7.28 59.33
N ASN A 14 -1.38 7.12 58.36
CA ASN A 14 -2.78 6.83 58.71
C ASN A 14 -3.65 6.38 57.51
N PRO A 15 -4.73 5.64 57.80
CA PRO A 15 -5.47 4.79 56.88
C PRO A 15 -6.65 5.52 56.24
N THR A 16 -7.15 5.02 55.13
CA THR A 16 -8.57 4.60 54.99
C THR A 16 -8.80 4.06 53.58
N LEU A 17 -8.80 2.73 53.47
CA LEU A 17 -9.51 2.04 52.40
C LEU A 17 -11.01 2.22 52.67
N SER A 18 -11.60 3.22 52.04
CA SER A 18 -13.05 3.38 51.99
C SER A 18 -13.59 2.43 50.92
N THR A 19 -14.03 1.26 51.38
CA THR A 19 -14.96 0.37 50.67
C THR A 19 -16.27 1.10 50.42
N ALA A 20 -16.41 1.72 49.25
CA ALA A 20 -17.70 2.12 48.72
C ALA A 20 -18.49 0.85 48.36
N ARG A 21 -19.52 0.58 49.16
CA ARG A 21 -20.55 -0.43 48.89
C ARG A 21 -21.31 -0.01 47.64
N PHE A 22 -21.17 -0.78 46.56
CA PHE A 22 -22.10 -0.71 45.43
C PHE A 22 -23.47 -1.26 45.88
N PRO A 23 -24.59 -0.55 45.62
CA PRO A 23 -25.91 -1.11 45.85
C PRO A 23 -26.21 -2.24 44.85
N PRO A 24 -26.95 -3.30 45.24
CA PRO A 24 -27.50 -4.27 44.31
C PRO A 24 -28.73 -3.66 43.64
N GLY A 25 -28.51 -2.70 42.75
CA GLY A 25 -29.54 -2.12 41.88
C GLY A 25 -29.32 -2.65 40.47
N GLY A 26 -30.30 -3.38 39.94
CA GLY A 26 -30.23 -4.02 38.64
C GLY A 26 -29.74 -3.09 37.55
N PHE A 27 -28.69 -3.52 36.84
CA PHE A 27 -28.41 -2.99 35.52
C PHE A 27 -29.62 -3.32 34.65
N PRO A 28 -30.39 -2.34 34.15
CA PRO A 28 -31.35 -2.64 33.10
C PRO A 28 -30.57 -3.28 31.95
N CYS A 29 -31.05 -4.45 31.52
CA CYS A 29 -30.62 -5.07 30.28
C CYS A 29 -30.43 -3.99 29.22
N SER A 30 -29.27 -4.05 28.58
CA SER A 30 -28.84 -3.20 27.47
C SER A 30 -30.01 -2.69 26.64
N PRO A 31 -30.06 -1.40 26.25
CA PRO A 31 -30.83 -1.07 25.08
C PRO A 31 -30.26 -1.93 23.95
N GLU A 32 -31.09 -2.81 23.40
CA GLU A 32 -30.81 -3.51 22.16
C GLU A 32 -30.29 -2.45 21.18
N VAL A 33 -29.00 -2.49 20.87
CA VAL A 33 -28.47 -1.68 19.77
C VAL A 33 -29.19 -2.24 18.56
N PRO A 34 -30.09 -1.49 17.89
CA PRO A 34 -30.77 -2.03 16.74
C PRO A 34 -29.68 -2.33 15.71
N THR A 35 -29.40 -3.62 15.51
CA THR A 35 -28.58 -4.08 14.40
C THR A 35 -29.38 -3.80 13.14
N TYR A 36 -29.32 -2.54 12.69
CA TYR A 36 -29.85 -2.10 11.42
C TYR A 36 -28.99 -2.75 10.34
N TYR A 37 -29.35 -3.98 9.98
CA TYR A 37 -28.92 -4.55 8.70
C TYR A 37 -29.63 -3.75 7.62
N LYS A 38 -29.09 -2.57 7.27
CA LYS A 38 -29.52 -1.88 6.06
C LYS A 38 -29.33 -2.86 4.91
N HIS A 39 -30.44 -3.28 4.33
CA HIS A 39 -30.42 -4.05 3.10
C HIS A 39 -29.75 -3.17 2.06
N ILE A 40 -28.62 -3.64 1.53
CA ILE A 40 -27.94 -3.01 0.40
C ILE A 40 -28.42 -3.75 -0.84
N ASP A 41 -29.06 -3.05 -1.77
CA ASP A 41 -29.31 -3.60 -3.11
C ASP A 41 -27.96 -3.77 -3.82
N LEU A 42 -27.63 -5.02 -4.17
CA LEU A 42 -26.36 -5.35 -4.81
C LEU A 42 -26.26 -4.80 -6.24
N THR A 43 -27.40 -4.66 -6.92
CA THR A 43 -27.47 -4.09 -8.28
C THR A 43 -27.16 -2.60 -8.22
N GLU A 44 -27.76 -1.89 -7.25
CA GLU A 44 -27.51 -0.47 -7.05
C GLU A 44 -26.07 -0.21 -6.59
N LEU A 45 -25.54 -1.07 -5.71
CA LEU A 45 -24.13 -1.02 -5.30
C LEU A 45 -23.18 -1.16 -6.49
N ALA A 46 -23.43 -2.12 -7.39
CA ALA A 46 -22.62 -2.31 -8.60
C ALA A 46 -22.73 -1.11 -9.55
N ALA A 47 -23.94 -0.56 -9.73
CA ALA A 47 -24.14 0.63 -10.56
C ALA A 47 -23.44 1.87 -9.98
N ALA A 48 -23.50 2.06 -8.66
CA ALA A 48 -22.79 3.14 -7.96
C ALA A 48 -21.27 2.98 -8.08
N HIS A 49 -20.75 1.76 -7.95
CA HIS A 49 -19.35 1.46 -8.18
C HIS A 49 -18.93 1.75 -9.63
N ALA A 50 -19.75 1.38 -10.61
CA ALA A 50 -19.48 1.66 -12.03
C ALA A 50 -19.43 3.17 -12.35
N ARG A 51 -20.11 4.02 -11.56
CA ARG A 51 -20.01 5.49 -11.64
C ARG A 51 -18.74 6.07 -11.03
N GLY A 52 -17.88 5.23 -10.44
CA GLY A 52 -16.59 5.64 -9.89
C GLY A 52 -16.58 5.93 -8.39
N HIS A 53 -17.66 5.67 -7.65
CA HIS A 53 -17.68 5.90 -6.21
C HIS A 53 -16.66 5.02 -5.47
N THR A 54 -15.90 5.64 -4.56
CA THR A 54 -14.95 4.99 -3.66
C THR A 54 -15.66 4.22 -2.54
N ASP A 55 -14.94 3.35 -1.83
CA ASP A 55 -15.51 2.58 -0.72
C ASP A 55 -16.11 3.46 0.37
N LEU A 56 -15.53 4.64 0.62
CA LEU A 56 -16.02 5.61 1.59
C LEU A 56 -17.32 6.27 1.12
N GLU A 57 -17.35 6.74 -0.12
CA GLU A 57 -18.56 7.32 -0.71
C GLU A 57 -19.70 6.31 -0.80
N LEU A 58 -19.38 5.03 -1.11
CA LEU A 58 -20.36 3.94 -1.07
C LEU A 58 -20.85 3.68 0.37
N ALA A 59 -19.96 3.72 1.36
CA ALA A 59 -20.35 3.55 2.76
C ALA A 59 -21.31 4.67 3.21
N GLU A 60 -21.06 5.90 2.81
CA GLU A 60 -21.94 7.05 3.06
C GLU A 60 -23.27 6.91 2.30
N LEU A 61 -23.23 6.61 1.00
CA LEU A 61 -24.41 6.50 0.13
C LEU A 61 -25.40 5.43 0.60
N PHE A 62 -24.89 4.26 0.99
CA PHE A 62 -25.72 3.16 1.49
C PHE A 62 -25.92 3.20 3.01
N GLY A 63 -25.32 4.19 3.68
CA GLY A 63 -25.31 4.34 5.13
C GLY A 63 -24.88 3.07 5.87
N ALA A 64 -23.84 2.41 5.36
CA ALA A 64 -23.31 1.15 5.85
C ALA A 64 -21.84 1.29 6.26
N SER A 65 -21.32 0.34 7.03
CA SER A 65 -19.89 0.34 7.39
C SER A 65 -19.00 0.08 6.16
N LEU A 66 -17.77 0.63 6.17
CA LEU A 66 -16.74 0.34 5.16
C LEU A 66 -16.50 -1.17 4.98
N SER A 67 -16.47 -1.92 6.09
CA SER A 67 -16.32 -3.37 6.07
C SER A 67 -17.48 -4.07 5.35
N THR A 68 -18.71 -3.59 5.53
CA THR A 68 -19.88 -4.11 4.82
C THR A 68 -19.74 -3.89 3.33
N ILE A 69 -19.38 -2.68 2.90
CA ILE A 69 -19.17 -2.35 1.48
C ILE A 69 -18.10 -3.24 0.86
N LYS A 70 -16.92 -3.33 1.51
CA LYS A 70 -15.81 -4.17 1.01
C LYS A 70 -16.22 -5.62 0.80
N ARG A 71 -16.88 -6.22 1.79
CA ARG A 71 -17.36 -7.61 1.71
C ARG A 71 -18.40 -7.80 0.59
N ARG A 72 -19.32 -6.84 0.40
CA ARG A 72 -20.31 -6.92 -0.68
C ARG A 72 -19.69 -6.73 -2.06
N LYS A 73 -18.71 -5.84 -2.20
CA LYS A 73 -17.93 -5.66 -3.43
C LYS A 73 -17.12 -6.89 -3.80
N GLU A 74 -16.47 -7.51 -2.82
CA GLU A 74 -15.71 -8.75 -3.02
C GLU A 74 -16.60 -9.87 -3.54
N ALA A 75 -17.79 -10.05 -2.97
CA ALA A 75 -18.79 -11.02 -3.44
C ALA A 75 -19.30 -10.74 -4.87
N LEU A 76 -19.18 -9.50 -5.35
CA LEU A 76 -19.53 -9.09 -6.71
C LEU A 76 -18.30 -8.99 -7.63
N HIS A 77 -17.11 -9.36 -7.15
CA HIS A 77 -15.84 -9.22 -7.85
C HIS A 77 -15.55 -7.77 -8.33
N LEU A 78 -16.01 -6.77 -7.57
CA LEU A 78 -15.80 -5.35 -7.86
C LEU A 78 -14.47 -4.85 -7.27
N GLY A 79 -13.61 -4.28 -8.13
CA GLY A 79 -12.31 -3.72 -7.74
C GLY A 79 -12.38 -2.43 -6.91
N SER A 80 -11.24 -1.82 -6.59
CA SER A 80 -11.19 -0.53 -5.87
C SER A 80 -11.24 0.65 -6.83
N ASN A 81 -12.08 1.65 -6.55
CA ASN A 81 -12.08 2.93 -7.28
C ASN A 81 -11.13 3.97 -6.66
N HIS A 82 -10.35 3.58 -5.64
CA HIS A 82 -9.37 4.48 -5.03
C HIS A 82 -8.28 4.82 -6.05
N VAL A 83 -8.15 6.10 -6.42
CA VAL A 83 -7.30 6.58 -7.53
C VAL A 83 -5.84 6.12 -7.44
N PRO A 84 -5.18 6.11 -6.26
CA PRO A 84 -3.84 5.52 -6.14
C PRO A 84 -3.77 4.03 -6.51
N ASN A 85 -4.81 3.24 -6.18
CA ASN A 85 -4.84 1.81 -6.49
C ASN A 85 -5.08 1.57 -7.98
N THR A 86 -5.96 2.36 -8.61
CA THR A 86 -6.20 2.26 -10.05
C THR A 86 -5.01 2.75 -10.88
N THR A 87 -4.28 3.76 -10.39
CA THR A 87 -3.05 4.25 -11.02
C THR A 87 -1.93 3.22 -10.95
N GLY A 88 -1.74 2.56 -9.80
CA GLY A 88 -0.77 1.46 -9.63
C GLY A 88 -1.00 0.35 -10.64
N VAL A 89 -2.22 -0.20 -10.65
CA VAL A 89 -2.65 -1.28 -11.57
C VAL A 89 -2.52 -0.86 -13.03
N LEU A 90 -2.89 0.38 -13.38
CA LEU A 90 -2.71 0.90 -14.73
C LEU A 90 -1.22 0.93 -15.13
N GLY A 91 -0.35 1.40 -14.24
CA GLY A 91 1.09 1.45 -14.50
C GLY A 91 1.73 0.08 -14.63
N GLU A 92 1.34 -0.89 -13.80
CA GLU A 92 1.75 -2.29 -13.91
C GLU A 92 1.37 -2.88 -15.27
N ARG A 93 0.10 -2.70 -15.68
CA ARG A 93 -0.39 -3.19 -16.98
C ARG A 93 0.37 -2.55 -18.14
N LEU A 94 0.48 -1.23 -18.18
CA LEU A 94 1.16 -0.51 -19.26
C LEU A 94 2.66 -0.87 -19.32
N ALA A 95 3.30 -1.10 -18.17
CA ALA A 95 4.67 -1.57 -18.11
C ALA A 95 4.82 -2.97 -18.72
N ALA A 96 3.92 -3.89 -18.38
CA ALA A 96 3.92 -5.24 -18.91
C ALA A 96 3.71 -5.26 -20.43
N GLU A 97 2.73 -4.51 -20.92
CA GLU A 97 2.45 -4.34 -22.37
C GLU A 97 3.70 -3.80 -23.10
N HIS A 98 4.30 -2.72 -22.59
CA HIS A 98 5.49 -2.13 -23.20
C HIS A 98 6.70 -3.09 -23.22
N LEU A 99 6.95 -3.82 -22.15
CA LEU A 99 8.04 -4.80 -22.09
C LEU A 99 7.80 -5.98 -23.06
N ALA A 100 6.54 -6.42 -23.21
CA ALA A 100 6.18 -7.44 -24.19
C ALA A 100 6.36 -6.94 -25.64
N GLU A 101 6.01 -5.69 -25.93
CA GLU A 101 6.28 -5.05 -27.24
C GLU A 101 7.77 -4.99 -27.57
N LEU A 102 8.63 -4.84 -26.55
CA LEU A 102 10.09 -4.93 -26.69
C LEU A 102 10.60 -6.37 -26.86
N GLY A 103 9.72 -7.36 -26.96
CA GLY A 103 10.04 -8.77 -27.18
C GLY A 103 10.49 -9.52 -25.92
N MET A 104 10.25 -8.98 -24.72
CA MET A 104 10.58 -9.67 -23.47
C MET A 104 9.49 -10.66 -23.09
N ALA A 105 9.89 -11.77 -22.46
CA ALA A 105 8.95 -12.70 -21.83
C ALA A 105 8.47 -12.09 -20.50
N VAL A 106 7.20 -11.67 -20.44
CA VAL A 106 6.62 -10.99 -19.28
C VAL A 106 5.47 -11.83 -18.69
N HIS A 107 5.51 -12.07 -17.38
CA HIS A 107 4.45 -12.73 -16.64
C HIS A 107 3.98 -11.86 -15.47
N PRO A 108 2.78 -11.28 -15.52
CA PRO A 108 2.19 -10.58 -14.39
C PRO A 108 1.90 -11.52 -13.23
N MET A 109 2.19 -11.08 -12.01
CA MET A 109 1.98 -11.86 -10.80
C MET A 109 0.60 -11.58 -10.19
N PRO A 110 0.00 -12.57 -9.48
CA PRO A 110 -1.25 -12.35 -8.77
C PRO A 110 -1.13 -11.27 -7.67
N PRO A 111 -2.23 -10.56 -7.34
CA PRO A 111 -2.24 -9.61 -6.24
C PRO A 111 -1.73 -10.23 -4.92
N GLY A 112 -0.86 -9.50 -4.22
CA GLY A 112 -0.27 -9.97 -2.96
C GLY A 112 1.06 -10.71 -3.10
N SER A 113 1.50 -10.98 -4.34
CA SER A 113 2.85 -11.46 -4.63
C SER A 113 3.92 -10.45 -4.14
N PRO A 114 5.15 -10.91 -3.84
CA PRO A 114 6.24 -10.03 -3.38
C PRO A 114 6.72 -9.03 -4.44
N TYR A 115 6.55 -9.37 -5.72
CA TYR A 115 6.86 -8.55 -6.89
C TYR A 115 5.70 -8.61 -7.90
N ASP A 116 5.66 -7.66 -8.83
CA ASP A 116 4.51 -7.47 -9.71
C ASP A 116 4.66 -8.19 -11.06
N LEU A 117 5.89 -8.27 -11.60
CA LEU A 117 6.17 -8.91 -12.89
C LEU A 117 7.38 -9.86 -12.81
N LEU A 118 7.34 -10.97 -13.54
CA LEU A 118 8.51 -11.77 -13.89
C LEU A 118 8.89 -11.47 -15.35
N VAL A 119 10.09 -10.94 -15.59
CA VAL A 119 10.54 -10.47 -16.91
C VAL A 119 11.85 -11.16 -17.29
N ASN A 120 11.83 -12.03 -18.29
CA ASN A 120 13.00 -12.84 -18.70
C ASN A 120 13.71 -13.56 -17.53
N GLY A 121 12.93 -13.98 -16.53
CA GLY A 121 13.43 -14.62 -15.29
C GLY A 121 13.79 -13.67 -14.16
N TRP A 122 13.74 -12.35 -14.37
CA TRP A 122 13.97 -11.33 -13.33
C TRP A 122 12.68 -10.97 -12.60
N ARG A 123 12.74 -10.82 -11.28
CA ARG A 123 11.64 -10.37 -10.44
C ARG A 123 11.61 -8.84 -10.40
N VAL A 124 10.48 -8.26 -10.78
CA VAL A 124 10.33 -6.81 -10.96
C VAL A 124 9.18 -6.27 -10.12
N ASP A 125 9.47 -5.35 -9.20
CA ASP A 125 8.48 -4.59 -8.42
C ASP A 125 8.21 -3.25 -9.13
N VAL A 126 6.99 -3.06 -9.62
CA VAL A 126 6.59 -1.87 -10.36
C VAL A 126 6.13 -0.80 -9.38
N LYS A 127 6.54 0.45 -9.63
CA LYS A 127 6.11 1.59 -8.82
C LYS A 127 5.67 2.70 -9.74
N THR A 128 4.42 3.11 -9.58
CA THR A 128 3.77 4.06 -10.48
C THR A 128 3.61 5.43 -9.85
N SER A 129 3.96 6.46 -10.61
CA SER A 129 3.65 7.85 -10.29
C SER A 129 3.00 8.49 -11.50
N ALA A 130 1.90 9.21 -11.29
CA ALA A 130 1.23 9.97 -12.34
C ALA A 130 1.27 11.47 -12.03
N THR A 131 1.28 12.31 -13.06
CA THR A 131 1.04 13.75 -12.88
C THR A 131 -0.41 14.00 -12.47
N PRO A 132 -0.68 14.83 -11.45
CA PRO A 132 -1.99 15.43 -11.33
C PRO A 132 -2.24 16.33 -12.55
N ARG A 133 -3.47 16.30 -13.08
CA ARG A 133 -3.95 16.97 -14.31
C ARG A 133 -3.76 18.50 -14.39
N LYS A 134 -3.03 19.15 -13.47
CA LYS A 134 -2.71 20.58 -13.51
C LYS A 134 -1.24 20.87 -13.17
N GLY A 135 -0.45 21.14 -14.22
CA GLY A 135 0.66 22.12 -14.23
C GLY A 135 1.96 21.83 -13.47
N GLY A 136 2.12 20.74 -12.71
CA GLY A 136 3.22 20.65 -11.73
C GLY A 136 4.33 19.60 -11.91
N GLY A 137 4.16 18.57 -12.74
CA GLY A 137 4.99 17.36 -12.59
C GLY A 137 6.33 17.36 -13.32
N ARG A 138 7.28 18.19 -12.91
CA ARG A 138 8.71 18.02 -13.25
C ARG A 138 9.44 17.02 -12.35
N ARG A 139 8.75 16.54 -11.30
CA ARG A 139 9.30 15.68 -10.24
C ARG A 139 8.28 14.59 -9.88
N TYR A 140 8.72 13.34 -9.87
CA TYR A 140 7.91 12.19 -9.50
C TYR A 140 8.63 11.46 -8.37
N ARG A 141 7.92 11.25 -7.26
CA ARG A 141 8.50 10.68 -6.03
C ARG A 141 7.88 9.31 -5.79
N TYR A 142 8.75 8.33 -5.56
CA TYR A 142 8.41 6.98 -5.14
C TYR A 142 8.82 6.81 -3.68
N VAL A 143 7.92 6.27 -2.87
CA VAL A 143 8.19 5.95 -1.47
C VAL A 143 8.29 4.44 -1.37
N LEU A 144 9.43 3.97 -0.85
CA LEU A 144 9.74 2.55 -0.67
C LEU A 144 9.84 2.30 0.83
N PRO A 145 8.70 2.13 1.53
CA PRO A 145 8.71 1.99 2.96
C PRO A 145 9.36 0.65 3.36
N GLU A 146 10.29 0.70 4.29
CA GLU A 146 10.92 -0.49 4.88
C GLU A 146 9.91 -1.35 5.66
N VAL A 147 8.77 -0.77 6.02
CA VAL A 147 7.73 -1.43 6.80
C VAL A 147 6.39 -1.31 6.07
N ARG A 148 5.77 -2.46 5.77
CA ARG A 148 4.39 -2.52 5.30
C ARG A 148 3.45 -2.57 6.50
N PRO A 149 2.55 -1.60 6.69
CA PRO A 149 1.46 -1.78 7.62
C PRO A 149 0.50 -2.83 7.05
N SER A 150 0.21 -3.85 7.84
CA SER A 150 -0.88 -4.79 7.56
C SER A 150 -2.09 -4.48 8.45
N LEU A 151 -3.24 -5.09 8.13
CA LEU A 151 -4.51 -5.11 8.90
C LEU A 151 -4.61 -4.02 9.97
N TYR A 152 -5.23 -2.89 9.61
CA TYR A 152 -5.51 -1.76 10.51
C TYR A 152 -4.28 -1.16 11.23
N GLY A 153 -3.07 -1.36 10.70
CA GLY A 153 -1.82 -0.86 11.29
C GLY A 153 -1.34 -1.67 12.50
N GLN A 154 -1.97 -2.81 12.81
CA GLN A 154 -1.67 -3.59 14.02
C GLN A 154 -0.44 -4.49 13.87
N ARG A 155 -0.08 -4.89 12.64
CA ARG A 155 1.20 -5.61 12.41
C ARG A 155 2.02 -4.90 11.36
N ARG A 156 3.29 -4.71 11.71
CA ARG A 156 4.34 -4.13 10.88
C ARG A 156 5.21 -5.28 10.39
N TYR A 157 5.25 -5.49 9.09
CA TYR A 157 6.17 -6.45 8.48
C TYR A 157 7.29 -5.66 7.80
N ALA A 158 8.54 -6.06 8.04
CA ALA A 158 9.66 -5.56 7.26
C ALA A 158 9.46 -6.01 5.80
N LYS A 159 9.57 -5.09 4.85
CA LYS A 159 9.62 -5.43 3.42
C LYS A 159 11.09 -5.61 3.05
N ASP A 160 11.46 -6.85 2.76
CA ASP A 160 12.80 -7.17 2.30
C ASP A 160 12.84 -7.10 0.77
N TYR A 161 13.10 -5.89 0.26
CA TYR A 161 13.12 -5.65 -1.18
C TYR A 161 14.15 -6.51 -1.91
N GLU A 162 15.30 -6.81 -1.29
CA GLU A 162 16.37 -7.62 -1.90
C GLU A 162 15.96 -9.09 -2.01
N ALA A 163 15.24 -9.60 -1.00
CA ALA A 163 14.62 -10.91 -1.07
C ALA A 163 13.42 -10.96 -2.03
N ASP A 164 12.69 -9.86 -2.20
CA ASP A 164 11.43 -9.83 -2.95
C ASP A 164 11.61 -9.57 -4.45
N ALA A 165 12.57 -8.74 -4.85
CA ALA A 165 12.74 -8.31 -6.24
C ALA A 165 14.22 -8.13 -6.62
N ASP A 166 14.51 -8.26 -7.92
CA ASP A 166 15.83 -7.99 -8.49
C ASP A 166 15.91 -6.54 -8.99
N TYR A 167 14.81 -6.05 -9.58
CA TYR A 167 14.69 -4.69 -10.09
C TYR A 167 13.41 -3.99 -9.60
N LEU A 168 13.53 -2.67 -9.44
CA LEU A 168 12.41 -1.75 -9.33
C LEU A 168 12.15 -1.15 -10.70
N LEU A 169 10.90 -1.19 -11.15
CA LEU A 169 10.48 -0.52 -12.38
C LEU A 169 9.66 0.72 -12.04
N LEU A 170 10.31 1.89 -12.08
CA LEU A 170 9.68 3.17 -11.75
C LEU A 170 9.01 3.74 -12.99
N VAL A 171 7.68 3.72 -13.04
CA VAL A 171 6.89 4.16 -14.19
C VAL A 171 6.20 5.49 -13.94
N VAL A 172 6.43 6.42 -14.88
CA VAL A 172 5.79 7.72 -14.92
C VAL A 172 4.65 7.67 -15.93
N LEU A 173 3.44 7.95 -15.45
CA LEU A 173 2.26 8.09 -16.30
C LEU A 173 1.94 9.56 -16.56
N ARG A 174 1.63 9.89 -17.81
CA ARG A 174 1.08 11.20 -18.23
C ARG A 174 -0.16 10.94 -19.05
N ASP A 175 -1.26 11.60 -18.69
CA ASP A 175 -2.56 11.48 -19.38
C ASP A 175 -3.03 10.02 -19.58
N GLY A 176 -2.72 9.16 -18.60
CA GLY A 176 -3.11 7.74 -18.63
C GLY A 176 -2.21 6.85 -19.51
N GLN A 177 -1.11 7.38 -20.04
CA GLN A 177 -0.15 6.65 -20.86
C GLN A 177 1.22 6.56 -20.18
N LEU A 178 1.97 5.49 -20.50
CA LEU A 178 3.35 5.34 -20.06
C LEU A 178 4.23 6.38 -20.76
N SER A 179 4.76 7.33 -19.99
CA SER A 179 5.58 8.41 -20.52
C SER A 179 7.08 8.12 -20.42
N THR A 180 7.52 7.54 -19.30
CA THR A 180 8.92 7.20 -19.06
C THR A 180 9.01 6.11 -18.01
N ALA A 181 10.02 5.25 -18.12
CA ALA A 181 10.31 4.23 -17.14
C ALA A 181 11.80 4.21 -16.76
N TYR A 182 12.08 3.75 -15.55
CA TYR A 182 13.43 3.57 -15.04
C TYR A 182 13.58 2.15 -14.49
N VAL A 183 14.58 1.41 -14.97
CA VAL A 183 14.91 0.07 -14.49
C VAL A 183 16.05 0.21 -13.47
N VAL A 184 15.72 0.14 -12.19
CA VAL A 184 16.66 0.42 -11.10
C VAL A 184 16.96 -0.89 -10.37
N PRO A 185 18.21 -1.35 -10.29
CA PRO A 185 18.57 -2.51 -9.46
C PRO A 185 18.11 -2.29 -8.02
N VAL A 186 17.59 -3.32 -7.37
CA VAL A 186 17.16 -3.19 -5.97
C VAL A 186 18.31 -2.82 -5.03
N ALA A 187 19.56 -3.17 -5.38
CA ALA A 187 20.76 -2.73 -4.66
C ALA A 187 20.91 -1.19 -4.59
N GLU A 188 20.32 -0.45 -5.53
CA GLU A 188 20.34 1.03 -5.58
C GLU A 188 19.15 1.66 -4.83
N ARG A 189 18.35 0.86 -4.13
CA ARG A 189 17.16 1.33 -3.42
C ARG A 189 17.50 2.38 -2.36
N ARG A 190 16.56 3.30 -2.18
CA ARG A 190 16.53 4.25 -1.06
C ARG A 190 15.10 4.35 -0.55
N ALA A 191 14.91 4.74 0.70
CA ALA A 191 13.57 4.92 1.28
C ALA A 191 12.65 5.83 0.44
N SER A 192 13.24 6.76 -0.32
CA SER A 192 12.54 7.46 -1.37
C SER A 192 13.43 7.69 -2.59
N LEU A 193 12.88 7.38 -3.77
CA LEU A 193 13.49 7.67 -5.07
C LEU A 193 12.71 8.81 -5.72
N THR A 194 13.42 9.70 -6.41
CA THR A 194 12.81 10.82 -7.13
C THR A 194 13.37 10.83 -8.55
N VAL A 195 12.49 10.96 -9.54
CA VAL A 195 12.88 11.11 -10.95
C VAL A 195 12.40 12.44 -11.51
N HIS A 196 13.20 12.95 -12.45
CA HIS A 196 12.95 14.17 -13.20
C HIS A 196 13.11 13.86 -14.70
N PRO A 197 12.07 13.37 -15.39
CA PRO A 197 12.16 12.93 -16.78
C PRO A 197 12.72 14.00 -17.75
N GLU A 198 12.43 15.26 -17.49
CA GLU A 198 12.85 16.39 -18.34
C GLU A 198 14.20 16.99 -17.92
N SER A 199 14.74 16.60 -16.76
CA SER A 199 16.01 17.16 -16.27
C SER A 199 17.19 16.31 -16.73
N PRO A 200 18.25 16.92 -17.29
CA PRO A 200 19.51 16.22 -17.55
C PRO A 200 20.25 15.83 -16.26
N PHE A 201 19.90 16.45 -15.13
CA PHE A 201 20.48 16.18 -13.81
C PHE A 201 19.67 15.18 -12.98
N CYS A 202 18.81 14.38 -13.62
CA CYS A 202 18.07 13.34 -12.92
C CYS A 202 19.05 12.32 -12.31
N PRO A 203 19.04 12.08 -10.99
CA PRO A 203 19.99 11.16 -10.34
C PRO A 203 19.91 9.70 -10.82
N LEU A 204 18.79 9.35 -11.46
CA LEU A 204 18.52 8.03 -12.01
C LEU A 204 18.55 8.05 -13.55
N ALA A 205 19.12 9.08 -14.19
CA ALA A 205 19.17 9.19 -15.65
C ALA A 205 19.77 7.96 -16.33
N GLN A 206 20.80 7.35 -15.73
CA GLN A 206 21.45 6.13 -16.23
C GLN A 206 20.52 4.91 -16.29
N PHE A 207 19.44 4.91 -15.51
CA PHE A 207 18.45 3.84 -15.46
C PHE A 207 17.24 4.10 -16.37
N ARG A 208 17.17 5.28 -16.99
CA ARG A 208 16.06 5.65 -17.87
C ARG A 208 16.04 4.74 -19.10
N SER A 209 14.92 4.05 -19.31
CA SER A 209 14.76 3.11 -20.43
C SER A 209 15.90 2.09 -20.53
N ALA A 210 16.52 1.73 -19.39
CA ALA A 210 17.62 0.79 -19.32
C ALA A 210 17.12 -0.67 -19.44
N TRP A 211 16.32 -0.94 -20.46
CA TRP A 211 15.65 -2.21 -20.74
C TRP A 211 16.63 -3.37 -20.91
N HIS A 212 17.85 -3.07 -21.35
CA HIS A 212 18.94 -4.05 -21.46
C HIS A 212 19.27 -4.73 -20.12
N LEU A 213 18.99 -4.09 -18.98
CA LEU A 213 19.17 -4.70 -17.66
C LEU A 213 18.21 -5.87 -17.40
N LEU A 214 17.08 -5.92 -18.12
CA LEU A 214 16.10 -7.01 -18.08
C LEU A 214 16.30 -8.03 -19.21
N SER A 215 17.44 -7.99 -19.90
CA SER A 215 17.79 -9.08 -20.83
C SER A 215 17.91 -10.40 -20.06
N PRO A 216 17.62 -11.55 -20.73
CA PRO A 216 17.71 -12.84 -20.08
C PRO A 216 19.02 -12.96 -19.31
N ALA A 217 18.91 -13.28 -18.02
CA ALA A 217 20.09 -13.65 -17.26
C ALA A 217 20.81 -14.71 -18.10
N ARG A 218 22.11 -14.52 -18.37
CA ARG A 218 22.93 -15.63 -18.85
C ARG A 218 22.74 -16.70 -17.81
N GLN A 219 21.93 -17.71 -18.10
CA GLN A 219 21.75 -18.85 -17.23
C GLN A 219 23.17 -19.33 -16.98
N ALA A 220 23.62 -19.20 -15.72
CA ALA A 220 24.84 -19.85 -15.32
C ALA A 220 24.59 -21.31 -15.64
N ALA A 221 25.28 -21.82 -16.66
CA ALA A 221 25.26 -23.23 -16.99
C ALA A 221 25.66 -23.95 -15.70
N VAL A 222 24.70 -24.64 -15.09
CA VAL A 222 24.93 -25.58 -14.00
C VAL A 222 25.59 -26.81 -14.59
#